data_AF-A0A2I3MK68-F1
#
_entry.id   AF-A0A2I3MK68-F1
#
_cell.length_a   1.000
_cell.length_b   1.000
_cell.length_c   1.000
_cell.angle_alpha   90.00
_cell.angle_beta   90.00
_cell.angle_gamma   90.00
#
_symmetry.space_group_name_H-M   'P 1'
#
loop_
_entity.id
_entity.type
_entity.pdbx_description
1 polymer ?
#
loop_
_entity_poly.entity_id
_entity_poly.type
_entity_poly.pdbx_seq_one_letter_code
_entity_poly.pdbx_strand_id
1 'polypeptide(L)'
;LEGKAGTITSNEWSSPNSPEGSNVSGGSQALDKPIDNDAEGVWSPDIEQSFQEALAIYPPCGRRKIILSDEGKMYGRNELIARYIKLRTGKTRTRKQVSSHIQVLARRKAREIQAKLKFWQGALPGQAGTSHDVKPFSQQTYAVQPPLPLPGFESPAGPAPSPSAPPAPPWQGRSVASSKLWMLEFSAFLEQQQDPDTYNKHLFVHIGQSSPSYSDPYLEAVDIRQIYDKFPEKKGGLKELFERGPSNAFFLVKFWADLNTNIEDEGSSFYGVSSQYESPENMIITCSTKVCSFGKQVVEKVETEYARYENGHYSYRIHRSPLCEYMINFIHKLKHLPEKYMMNSVLENFTILQVVTNRDTQETLLCIAYVFEVSASEHGAQHHIYRLVKE
;
A
#
# COMPACT_ATOMS: atom_id res chain seq x y z
N LEU A 1 -21.47 1.13 -60.82
CA LEU A 1 -21.42 -0.22 -60.25
C LEU A 1 -20.08 -0.83 -60.62
N GLU A 2 -19.29 -1.11 -59.59
CA GLU A 2 -18.07 -1.94 -59.52
C GLU A 2 -16.95 -1.78 -60.56
N GLY A 3 -15.79 -1.34 -60.05
CA GLY A 3 -14.47 -1.52 -60.66
C GLY A 3 -13.42 -1.74 -59.56
N LYS A 4 -12.73 -2.88 -59.63
CA LYS A 4 -11.79 -3.47 -58.66
C LYS A 4 -10.40 -2.81 -58.64
N ALA A 5 -9.79 -2.88 -57.45
CA ALA A 5 -8.40 -3.27 -57.11
C ALA A 5 -7.18 -2.41 -57.54
N GLY A 6 -6.23 -2.30 -56.60
CA GLY A 6 -4.83 -1.99 -56.87
C GLY A 6 -4.03 -1.59 -55.62
N THR A 7 -3.13 -2.46 -55.17
CA THR A 7 -2.21 -2.28 -54.03
C THR A 7 -0.80 -1.91 -54.52
N ILE A 8 0.02 -1.35 -53.61
CA ILE A 8 1.51 -1.32 -53.52
C ILE A 8 2.24 -0.16 -54.24
N THR A 9 2.94 0.72 -53.51
CA THR A 9 4.43 0.78 -53.36
C THR A 9 4.92 2.13 -52.82
N SER A 10 5.89 2.03 -51.92
CA SER A 10 6.83 3.05 -51.40
C SER A 10 7.73 3.66 -52.47
N ASN A 11 8.22 4.90 -52.24
CA ASN A 11 9.66 5.22 -52.22
C ASN A 11 9.93 6.70 -51.87
N GLU A 12 11.05 6.88 -51.17
CA GLU A 12 11.71 8.12 -50.76
C GLU A 12 12.16 9.00 -51.93
N TRP A 13 12.27 10.32 -51.72
CA TRP A 13 13.43 11.09 -52.17
C TRP A 13 13.60 12.43 -51.43
N SER A 14 14.87 12.77 -51.25
CA SER A 14 15.53 13.76 -50.39
C SER A 14 15.44 15.24 -50.80
N SER A 15 15.74 16.13 -49.84
CA SER A 15 15.96 17.58 -49.98
C SER A 15 17.15 17.96 -50.88
N PRO A 16 17.19 19.22 -51.38
CA PRO A 16 18.31 20.08 -50.95
C PRO A 16 18.00 21.61 -50.83
N ASN A 17 18.71 22.23 -49.86
CA ASN A 17 19.28 23.59 -49.73
C ASN A 17 18.67 24.87 -50.35
N SER A 18 18.66 25.91 -49.50
CA SER A 18 18.46 27.37 -49.67
C SER A 18 19.45 28.05 -50.63
N PRO A 19 19.33 29.37 -51.00
CA PRO A 19 19.58 30.51 -50.07
C PRO A 19 18.83 31.86 -50.32
N GLU A 20 18.81 32.64 -49.23
CA GLU A 20 18.93 34.10 -49.02
C GLU A 20 18.53 35.19 -50.05
N GLY A 21 17.91 36.25 -49.48
CA GLY A 21 18.10 37.68 -49.78
C GLY A 21 17.05 38.31 -50.72
N SER A 22 16.62 39.56 -50.61
CA SER A 22 16.79 40.67 -49.65
C SER A 22 15.84 41.82 -50.09
N ASN A 23 15.35 42.60 -49.12
CA ASN A 23 14.86 44.00 -49.15
C ASN A 23 14.18 44.61 -50.40
N VAL A 24 12.96 45.16 -50.23
CA VAL A 24 12.61 46.55 -50.62
C VAL A 24 11.57 47.14 -49.66
N SER A 25 11.80 48.40 -49.32
CA SER A 25 11.13 49.35 -48.43
C SER A 25 9.85 50.00 -48.99
N GLY A 26 8.95 50.44 -48.08
CA GLY A 26 7.87 51.38 -48.39
C GLY A 26 6.97 51.65 -47.18
N GLY A 27 7.14 52.80 -46.52
CA GLY A 27 6.40 53.15 -45.28
C GLY A 27 5.03 53.79 -45.50
N SER A 28 4.19 53.76 -44.46
CA SER A 28 3.50 54.92 -43.87
C SER A 28 2.42 54.52 -42.85
N GLN A 29 2.52 55.14 -41.66
CA GLN A 29 1.47 55.59 -40.73
C GLN A 29 0.50 54.59 -40.04
N ALA A 30 0.77 54.42 -38.74
CA ALA A 30 -0.13 54.54 -37.58
C ALA A 30 -1.55 53.95 -37.62
N LEU A 31 -1.78 52.92 -36.78
CA LEU A 31 -2.89 52.89 -35.83
C LEU A 31 -2.65 51.82 -34.75
N ASP A 32 -2.91 52.19 -33.48
CA ASP A 32 -2.76 51.38 -32.28
C ASP A 32 -3.33 49.95 -32.41
N LYS A 33 -2.46 48.96 -32.22
CA LYS A 33 -2.86 47.64 -31.73
C LYS A 33 -2.26 47.48 -30.32
N PRO A 34 -3.05 47.17 -29.29
CA PRO A 34 -2.47 46.66 -28.06
C PRO A 34 -1.72 45.38 -28.42
N ILE A 35 -0.45 45.33 -28.03
CA ILE A 35 0.43 44.20 -28.17
C ILE A 35 -0.33 42.97 -27.64
N ASP A 36 -0.72 42.08 -28.55
CA ASP A 36 -1.10 40.72 -28.20
C ASP A 36 0.11 40.11 -27.50
N ASN A 37 0.03 40.08 -26.17
CA ASN A 37 0.99 39.43 -25.32
C ASN A 37 0.71 37.91 -25.38
N ASP A 38 0.94 37.34 -26.57
CA ASP A 38 0.83 35.90 -26.88
C ASP A 38 1.91 35.06 -26.18
N ALA A 39 2.68 35.64 -25.26
CA ALA A 39 3.73 34.98 -24.49
C ALA A 39 3.31 34.55 -23.08
N GLU A 40 2.17 34.99 -22.55
CA GLU A 40 1.64 34.49 -21.27
C GLU A 40 0.47 33.54 -21.51
N GLY A 41 0.77 32.24 -21.47
CA GLY A 41 -0.25 31.19 -21.52
C GLY A 41 -1.35 31.41 -20.48
N VAL A 42 -2.47 30.71 -20.64
CA VAL A 42 -3.68 30.79 -19.79
C VAL A 42 -3.38 30.69 -18.28
N TRP A 43 -2.21 30.19 -17.87
CA TRP A 43 -1.73 30.14 -16.48
C TRP A 43 -0.38 30.85 -16.33
N SER A 44 -0.40 32.19 -16.33
CA SER A 44 0.78 33.00 -16.01
C SER A 44 1.18 32.83 -14.52
N PRO A 45 2.45 33.10 -14.14
CA PRO A 45 2.94 32.82 -12.79
C PRO A 45 2.13 33.49 -11.66
N ASP A 46 1.65 34.71 -11.90
CA ASP A 46 0.76 35.47 -11.01
C ASP A 46 -0.62 34.80 -10.80
N ILE A 47 -1.15 34.20 -11.86
CA ILE A 47 -2.42 33.45 -11.83
C ILE A 47 -2.23 32.10 -11.17
N GLU A 48 -1.12 31.41 -11.45
CA GLU A 48 -0.80 30.12 -10.82
C GLU A 48 -0.63 30.29 -9.32
N GLN A 49 0.08 31.33 -8.86
CA GLN A 49 0.21 31.65 -7.45
C GLN A 49 -1.17 31.91 -6.80
N SER A 50 -2.01 32.73 -7.42
CA SER A 50 -3.35 33.03 -6.92
C SER A 50 -4.25 31.79 -6.93
N PHE A 51 -4.06 30.88 -7.88
CA PHE A 51 -4.76 29.60 -7.95
C PHE A 51 -4.34 28.65 -6.81
N GLN A 52 -3.04 28.56 -6.49
CA GLN A 52 -2.56 27.75 -5.37
C GLN A 52 -3.06 28.29 -4.01
N GLU A 53 -3.03 29.60 -3.81
CA GLU A 53 -3.61 30.24 -2.62
C GLU A 53 -5.10 29.93 -2.49
N ALA A 54 -5.85 29.99 -3.60
CA ALA A 54 -7.27 29.65 -3.62
C ALA A 54 -7.54 28.17 -3.30
N LEU A 55 -6.65 27.25 -3.67
CA LEU A 55 -6.78 25.83 -3.33
C LEU A 55 -6.64 25.57 -1.82
N ALA A 56 -5.81 26.36 -1.13
CA ALA A 56 -5.63 26.28 0.32
C ALA A 56 -6.85 26.85 1.08
N ILE A 57 -7.45 27.93 0.56
CA ILE A 57 -8.63 28.57 1.15
C ILE A 57 -9.89 27.74 0.93
N TYR A 58 -10.00 27.09 -0.23
CA TYR A 58 -11.16 26.25 -0.59
C TYR A 58 -10.73 24.79 -0.76
N PRO A 59 -10.55 24.01 0.32
CA PRO A 59 -10.21 22.59 0.24
C PRO A 59 -11.31 21.75 -0.45
N PRO A 60 -11.03 20.50 -0.87
CA PRO A 60 -12.00 19.63 -1.53
C PRO A 60 -13.14 19.21 -0.59
N CYS A 61 -14.18 20.04 -0.49
CA CYS A 61 -15.36 19.82 0.35
C CYS A 61 -16.40 18.90 -0.29
N GLY A 62 -16.03 17.67 -0.70
CA GLY A 62 -16.97 16.63 -1.15
C GLY A 62 -18.20 17.12 -1.96
N ARG A 63 -19.40 16.67 -1.58
CA ARG A 63 -20.70 17.06 -2.17
C ARG A 63 -21.45 18.11 -1.31
N ARG A 64 -20.78 19.15 -0.80
CA ARG A 64 -21.47 20.27 -0.12
C ARG A 64 -21.11 21.59 -0.80
N LYS A 65 -22.15 22.29 -1.27
CA LYS A 65 -22.03 23.64 -1.86
C LYS A 65 -21.91 24.65 -0.72
N ILE A 66 -20.96 25.57 -0.81
CA ILE A 66 -20.78 26.66 0.15
C ILE A 66 -21.74 27.79 -0.28
N ILE A 67 -22.61 28.23 0.63
CA ILE A 67 -23.55 29.33 0.39
C ILE A 67 -22.87 30.60 0.91
N LEU A 68 -22.60 31.55 0.01
CA LEU A 68 -22.21 32.91 0.39
C LEU A 68 -23.48 33.73 0.62
N SER A 69 -23.63 34.26 1.83
CA SER A 69 -24.83 34.96 2.33
C SER A 69 -24.97 36.41 1.85
N ASP A 70 -24.04 36.92 1.03
CA ASP A 70 -24.01 38.31 0.57
C ASP A 70 -24.72 38.56 -0.77
N GLU A 71 -24.98 37.53 -1.59
CA GLU A 71 -25.61 37.70 -2.92
C GLU A 71 -26.72 36.69 -3.25
N GLY A 72 -27.08 35.78 -2.33
CA GLY A 72 -28.15 34.78 -2.54
C GLY A 72 -27.88 33.75 -3.65
N LYS A 73 -26.67 33.72 -4.21
CA LYS A 73 -26.28 32.85 -5.34
C LYS A 73 -25.42 31.68 -4.85
N MET A 74 -25.79 30.45 -5.26
CA MET A 74 -25.00 29.26 -4.93
C MET A 74 -23.72 29.21 -5.77
N TYR A 75 -22.56 29.23 -5.12
CA TYR A 75 -21.26 29.11 -5.79
C TYR A 75 -20.62 27.74 -5.53
N GLY A 76 -20.15 27.07 -6.59
CA GLY A 76 -19.32 25.87 -6.48
C GLY A 76 -17.86 26.22 -6.17
N ARG A 77 -17.10 25.26 -5.62
CA ARG A 77 -15.66 25.41 -5.31
C ARG A 77 -14.85 26.02 -6.45
N ASN A 78 -15.04 25.54 -7.68
CA ASN A 78 -14.28 26.01 -8.84
C ASN A 78 -14.72 27.41 -9.30
N GLU A 79 -15.91 27.86 -8.94
CA GLU A 79 -16.37 29.23 -9.16
C GLU A 79 -15.78 30.19 -8.11
N LEU A 80 -15.65 29.74 -6.86
CA LEU A 80 -14.95 30.49 -5.81
C LEU A 80 -13.47 30.68 -6.12
N ILE A 81 -12.80 29.64 -6.62
CA ILE A 81 -11.40 29.72 -7.07
C ILE A 81 -11.26 30.72 -8.23
N ALA A 82 -12.16 30.66 -9.22
CA ALA A 82 -12.19 31.62 -10.33
C ALA A 82 -12.39 33.07 -9.86
N ARG A 83 -13.31 33.31 -8.91
CA ARG A 83 -13.56 34.64 -8.32
C ARG A 83 -12.34 35.13 -7.55
N TYR A 84 -11.67 34.26 -6.80
CA TYR A 84 -10.44 34.59 -6.07
C TYR A 84 -9.32 35.01 -7.01
N ILE A 85 -9.08 34.27 -8.09
CA ILE A 85 -8.09 34.63 -9.11
C ILE A 85 -8.41 36.01 -9.71
N LYS A 86 -9.69 36.27 -10.05
CA LYS A 86 -10.10 37.56 -10.60
C LYS A 86 -9.88 38.70 -9.59
N LEU A 87 -10.16 38.46 -8.31
CA LEU A 87 -9.98 39.45 -7.24
C LEU A 87 -8.50 39.79 -7.02
N ARG A 88 -7.61 38.79 -7.05
CA ARG A 88 -6.16 38.96 -6.80
C ARG A 88 -5.39 39.48 -8.01
N THR A 89 -5.72 39.02 -9.22
CA THR A 89 -4.91 39.28 -10.44
C THR A 89 -5.58 40.24 -11.42
N GLY A 90 -6.87 40.55 -11.24
CA GLY A 90 -7.67 41.27 -12.25
C GLY A 90 -7.98 40.46 -13.52
N LYS A 91 -7.27 39.34 -13.76
CA LYS A 91 -7.43 38.48 -14.92
C LYS A 91 -8.56 37.48 -14.69
N THR A 92 -9.48 37.37 -15.65
CA THR A 92 -10.64 36.46 -15.52
C THR A 92 -10.27 35.03 -15.91
N ARG A 93 -10.61 34.06 -15.05
CA ARG A 93 -10.57 32.62 -15.35
C ARG A 93 -11.94 32.01 -15.16
N THR A 94 -12.36 31.18 -16.09
CA THR A 94 -13.67 30.51 -16.03
C THR A 94 -13.61 29.29 -15.14
N ARG A 95 -14.76 28.92 -14.55
CA ARG A 95 -14.93 27.64 -13.84
C ARG A 95 -14.42 26.44 -14.64
N LYS A 96 -14.63 26.43 -15.96
CA LYS A 96 -14.19 25.36 -16.86
C LYS A 96 -12.66 25.32 -16.97
N GLN A 97 -12.00 26.48 -17.11
CA GLN A 97 -10.53 26.58 -17.11
C GLN A 97 -9.96 26.07 -15.78
N VAL A 98 -10.51 26.50 -14.65
CA VAL A 98 -10.12 26.03 -13.30
C VAL A 98 -10.29 24.51 -13.18
N SER A 99 -11.42 23.96 -13.64
CA SER A 99 -11.68 22.51 -13.59
C SER A 99 -10.70 21.72 -14.47
N SER A 100 -10.42 22.23 -15.68
CA SER A 100 -9.46 21.63 -16.60
C SER A 100 -8.06 21.61 -16.01
N HIS A 101 -7.63 22.69 -15.37
CA HIS A 101 -6.29 22.78 -14.77
C HIS A 101 -6.13 21.83 -13.59
N ILE A 102 -7.14 21.74 -12.71
CA ILE A 102 -7.18 20.73 -11.64
C ILE A 102 -7.04 19.30 -12.22
N GLN A 103 -7.74 18.99 -13.31
CA GLN A 103 -7.65 17.69 -13.97
C GLN A 103 -6.28 17.45 -14.60
N VAL A 104 -5.66 18.47 -15.21
CA VAL A 104 -4.30 18.38 -15.78
C VAL A 104 -3.29 18.10 -14.68
N LEU A 105 -3.37 18.79 -13.54
CA LEU A 105 -2.52 18.56 -12.38
C LEU A 105 -2.70 17.15 -11.81
N ALA A 106 -3.94 16.70 -11.65
CA ALA A 106 -4.24 15.34 -11.22
C ALA A 106 -3.68 14.27 -12.19
N ARG A 107 -3.83 14.47 -13.50
CA ARG A 107 -3.29 13.58 -14.53
C ARG A 107 -1.76 13.62 -14.58
N ARG A 108 -1.13 14.78 -14.39
CA ARG A 108 0.33 14.92 -14.32
C ARG A 108 0.87 14.18 -13.10
N LYS A 109 0.24 14.35 -11.93
CA LYS A 109 0.56 13.62 -10.70
C LYS A 109 0.38 12.11 -10.88
N ALA A 110 -0.70 11.66 -11.50
CA ALA A 110 -0.92 10.25 -11.82
C ALA A 110 0.13 9.67 -12.79
N ARG A 111 0.52 10.42 -13.82
CA ARG A 111 1.58 10.00 -14.77
C ARG A 111 2.95 9.98 -14.12
N GLU A 112 3.26 10.91 -13.24
CA GLU A 112 4.51 10.91 -12.46
C GLU A 112 4.56 9.71 -11.51
N ILE A 113 3.44 9.40 -10.85
CA ILE A 113 3.27 8.18 -10.06
C ILE A 113 3.49 6.94 -10.93
N GLN A 114 2.83 6.84 -12.09
CA GLN A 114 3.02 5.71 -13.02
C GLN A 114 4.44 5.62 -13.57
N ALA A 115 5.12 6.74 -13.86
CA ALA A 115 6.50 6.77 -14.32
C ALA A 115 7.46 6.29 -13.22
N LYS A 116 7.25 6.74 -11.97
CA LYS A 116 8.00 6.25 -10.81
C LYS A 116 7.71 4.78 -10.54
N LEU A 117 6.47 4.31 -10.66
CA LEU A 117 6.10 2.88 -10.57
C LEU A 117 6.68 2.03 -11.71
N LYS A 118 6.76 2.55 -12.94
CA LYS A 118 7.43 1.86 -14.06
C LYS A 118 8.94 1.75 -13.85
N PHE A 119 9.56 2.72 -13.19
CA PHE A 119 10.96 2.61 -12.76
C PHE A 119 11.18 1.41 -11.82
N TRP A 120 10.21 1.08 -10.96
CA TRP A 120 10.24 -0.13 -10.13
C TRP A 120 10.07 -1.44 -10.90
N GLN A 121 9.39 -1.41 -12.07
CA GLN A 121 9.24 -2.57 -12.95
C GLN A 121 10.47 -2.80 -13.85
N GLY A 122 11.25 -1.75 -14.13
CA GLY A 122 12.36 -1.78 -15.10
C GLY A 122 13.72 -2.27 -14.58
N ALA A 123 13.87 -2.52 -13.27
CA ALA A 123 15.12 -3.00 -12.67
C ALA A 123 15.19 -4.54 -12.53
N LEU A 124 14.30 -5.27 -13.20
CA LEU A 124 14.30 -6.73 -13.24
C LEU A 124 14.82 -7.21 -14.61
N PRO A 125 15.84 -8.07 -14.68
CA PRO A 125 16.21 -8.70 -15.93
C PRO A 125 15.12 -9.70 -16.32
N GLY A 126 14.38 -9.35 -17.37
CA GLY A 126 13.51 -10.26 -18.10
C GLY A 126 12.05 -10.29 -17.67
N GLN A 127 11.23 -9.35 -18.16
CA GLN A 127 9.94 -9.74 -18.75
C GLN A 127 9.31 -8.63 -19.60
N ALA A 128 8.91 -9.03 -20.80
CA ALA A 128 8.16 -8.23 -21.76
C ALA A 128 6.79 -7.83 -21.20
N GLY A 129 6.41 -6.59 -21.48
CA GLY A 129 5.21 -5.97 -20.96
C GLY A 129 3.92 -6.60 -21.48
N THR A 130 2.91 -6.60 -20.63
CA THR A 130 1.51 -6.58 -21.07
C THR A 130 0.82 -5.42 -20.36
N SER A 131 0.38 -4.46 -21.18
CA SER A 131 -0.42 -3.32 -20.79
C SER A 131 -1.83 -3.82 -20.49
N HIS A 132 -2.30 -3.65 -19.25
CA HIS A 132 -3.72 -3.70 -18.96
C HIS A 132 -4.15 -2.51 -18.12
N ASP A 133 -5.03 -1.74 -18.74
CA ASP A 133 -5.91 -0.72 -18.17
C ASP A 133 -6.51 -1.18 -16.84
N VAL A 134 -6.14 -0.52 -15.74
CA VAL A 134 -6.86 -0.61 -14.48
C VAL A 134 -7.52 0.74 -14.22
N LYS A 135 -8.85 0.75 -14.37
CA LYS A 135 -9.71 1.89 -14.02
C LYS A 135 -9.58 2.16 -12.52
N PRO A 136 -9.45 3.43 -12.08
CA PRO A 136 -9.49 3.74 -10.65
C PRO A 136 -10.93 3.57 -10.16
N PHE A 137 -11.17 2.61 -9.25
CA PHE A 137 -12.47 2.47 -8.61
C PHE A 137 -12.55 3.27 -7.31
N SER A 138 -13.76 3.76 -7.09
CA SER A 138 -14.23 4.73 -6.12
C SER A 138 -14.15 4.27 -4.66
N GLN A 139 -13.69 5.19 -3.80
CA GLN A 139 -13.91 5.15 -2.35
C GLN A 139 -15.42 5.03 -2.06
N GLN A 140 -15.84 3.90 -1.47
CA GLN A 140 -17.10 3.82 -0.76
C GLN A 140 -16.81 3.74 0.73
N THR A 141 -17.21 4.80 1.42
CA THR A 141 -17.34 4.88 2.87
C THR A 141 -18.42 3.90 3.33
N TYR A 142 -18.06 3.02 4.26
CA TYR A 142 -18.98 2.10 4.91
C TYR A 142 -20.11 2.88 5.62
N ALA A 143 -21.35 2.62 5.24
CA ALA A 143 -22.53 3.06 5.98
C ALA A 143 -22.90 1.95 6.97
N VAL A 144 -22.74 2.24 8.26
CA VAL A 144 -23.31 1.45 9.35
C VAL A 144 -24.83 1.68 9.32
N GLN A 145 -25.62 0.63 9.06
CA GLN A 145 -27.06 0.68 9.29
C GLN A 145 -27.37 0.32 10.74
N PRO A 146 -28.29 1.05 11.42
CA PRO A 146 -28.85 0.60 12.69
C PRO A 146 -29.90 -0.49 12.45
N PRO A 147 -29.99 -1.52 13.30
CA PRO A 147 -30.96 -2.60 13.10
C PRO A 147 -32.38 -2.15 13.46
N LEU A 148 -33.34 -2.38 12.56
CA LEU A 148 -34.77 -2.35 12.85
C LEU A 148 -35.23 -3.70 13.40
N PRO A 149 -36.16 -3.75 14.36
CA PRO A 149 -36.62 -5.00 14.97
C PRO A 149 -37.71 -5.66 14.12
N LEU A 150 -37.53 -6.93 13.77
CA LEU A 150 -38.58 -7.82 13.28
C LEU A 150 -38.75 -9.01 14.22
N PRO A 151 -40.00 -9.50 14.44
CA PRO A 151 -40.31 -10.45 15.49
C PRO A 151 -40.24 -11.91 15.03
N GLY A 152 -39.69 -12.77 15.89
CA GLY A 152 -40.04 -14.18 15.99
C GLY A 152 -39.52 -15.10 14.89
N PHE A 153 -38.27 -15.56 15.01
CA PHE A 153 -37.87 -16.85 14.47
C PHE A 153 -36.76 -17.43 15.35
N GLU A 154 -37.09 -18.48 16.10
CA GLU A 154 -36.11 -19.26 16.86
C GLU A 154 -35.22 -20.04 15.88
N SER A 155 -33.94 -19.67 15.79
CA SER A 155 -32.93 -20.50 15.14
C SER A 155 -32.58 -21.70 16.02
N PRO A 156 -32.39 -22.90 15.46
CA PRO A 156 -31.92 -24.04 16.22
C PRO A 156 -30.49 -23.78 16.67
N ALA A 157 -30.29 -23.70 17.98
CA ALA A 157 -28.99 -23.65 18.59
C ALA A 157 -28.13 -24.81 18.06
N GLY A 158 -26.96 -24.48 17.51
CA GLY A 158 -25.87 -25.44 17.40
C GLY A 158 -25.54 -26.02 18.79
N PRO A 159 -24.92 -27.21 18.86
CA PRO A 159 -24.75 -27.91 20.13
C PRO A 159 -23.99 -27.03 21.13
N ALA A 160 -24.66 -26.73 22.25
CA ALA A 160 -24.04 -26.08 23.40
C ALA A 160 -22.83 -26.93 23.86
N PRO A 161 -21.70 -26.31 24.24
CA PRO A 161 -20.56 -27.05 24.75
C PRO A 161 -20.99 -27.77 26.05
N SER A 162 -20.78 -29.08 26.09
CA SER A 162 -21.01 -29.92 27.25
C SER A 162 -20.29 -29.33 28.47
N PRO A 163 -20.92 -29.25 29.66
CA PRO A 163 -20.34 -28.66 30.87
C PRO A 163 -19.16 -29.46 31.48
N SER A 164 -18.61 -30.44 30.74
CA SER A 164 -17.57 -31.37 31.16
C SER A 164 -16.28 -31.28 30.33
N ALA A 165 -16.16 -30.32 29.41
CA ALA A 165 -14.91 -30.06 28.71
C ALA A 165 -14.04 -29.09 29.53
N PRO A 166 -12.73 -29.35 29.70
CA PRO A 166 -11.84 -28.38 30.34
C PRO A 166 -11.91 -27.04 29.59
N PRO A 167 -11.83 -25.89 30.28
CA PRO A 167 -11.85 -24.60 29.64
C PRO A 167 -10.72 -24.53 28.60
N ALA A 168 -11.06 -24.11 27.38
CA ALA A 168 -10.09 -23.91 26.32
C ALA A 168 -8.99 -22.96 26.81
N PRO A 169 -7.71 -23.21 26.49
CA PRO A 169 -6.63 -22.37 26.97
C PRO A 169 -6.82 -20.88 26.59
N PRO A 170 -6.32 -19.93 27.40
CA PRO A 170 -6.59 -18.51 27.21
C PRO A 170 -6.07 -17.98 25.87
N TRP A 171 -5.00 -18.55 25.31
CA TRP A 171 -4.47 -18.18 24.00
C TRP A 171 -5.37 -18.61 22.82
N GLN A 172 -6.22 -19.63 23.00
CA GLN A 172 -6.96 -20.22 21.90
C GLN A 172 -8.03 -19.24 21.36
N GLY A 173 -7.82 -18.79 20.12
CA GLY A 173 -8.69 -17.83 19.43
C GLY A 173 -8.47 -16.37 19.84
N ARG A 174 -7.45 -16.07 20.65
CA ARG A 174 -7.09 -14.72 21.12
C ARG A 174 -5.69 -14.29 20.71
N SER A 175 -4.87 -15.25 20.28
CA SER A 175 -3.48 -15.02 19.91
C SER A 175 -3.13 -15.80 18.63
N VAL A 176 -1.91 -15.61 18.11
CA VAL A 176 -1.43 -16.30 16.89
C VAL A 176 -0.94 -17.68 17.31
N ALA A 177 -1.91 -18.56 17.52
CA ALA A 177 -1.70 -19.87 18.08
C ALA A 177 -2.54 -20.91 17.36
N SER A 178 -1.90 -21.95 16.85
CA SER A 178 -2.56 -23.19 16.45
C SER A 178 -2.61 -24.17 17.63
N SER A 179 -3.08 -25.39 17.37
CA SER A 179 -3.08 -26.46 18.37
C SER A 179 -1.68 -26.92 18.78
N LYS A 180 -0.68 -26.72 17.91
CA LYS A 180 0.67 -27.30 18.07
C LYS A 180 1.79 -26.27 18.16
N LEU A 181 1.53 -25.02 17.77
CA LEU A 181 2.56 -23.99 17.77
C LEU A 181 1.92 -22.62 17.98
N TRP A 182 2.53 -21.80 18.82
CA TRP A 182 2.14 -20.40 19.02
C TRP A 182 3.32 -19.47 18.84
N MET A 183 3.05 -18.31 18.26
CA MET A 183 4.03 -17.24 18.09
C MET A 183 4.03 -16.34 19.32
N LEU A 184 5.15 -16.27 20.02
CA LEU A 184 5.33 -15.42 21.20
C LEU A 184 5.75 -14.01 20.82
N GLU A 185 6.68 -13.91 19.87
CA GLU A 185 7.25 -12.63 19.45
C GLU A 185 7.59 -12.66 17.96
N PHE A 186 7.35 -11.54 17.29
CA PHE A 186 7.87 -11.27 15.96
C PHE A 186 8.29 -9.81 15.89
N SER A 187 9.52 -9.54 15.48
CA SER A 187 10.00 -8.17 15.26
C SER A 187 10.88 -8.08 14.04
N ALA A 188 10.69 -7.02 13.24
CA ALA A 188 11.65 -6.61 12.22
C ALA A 188 12.20 -5.25 12.62
N PHE A 189 13.53 -5.11 12.58
CA PHE A 189 14.23 -4.01 13.22
C PHE A 189 15.46 -3.58 12.44
N LEU A 190 15.86 -2.35 12.73
CA LEU A 190 17.13 -1.74 12.35
C LEU A 190 17.92 -1.49 13.62
N GLU A 191 19.15 -1.94 13.66
CA GLU A 191 20.07 -1.70 14.76
C GLU A 191 21.32 -1.00 14.26
N GLN A 192 21.75 0.03 14.97
CA GLN A 192 23.03 0.67 14.74
C GLN A 192 23.84 0.60 16.02
N GLN A 193 25.07 0.11 15.90
CA GLN A 193 26.01 0.13 17.00
C GLN A 193 26.52 1.57 17.16
N GLN A 194 26.25 2.18 18.31
CA GLN A 194 26.76 3.51 18.65
C GLN A 194 28.08 3.41 19.41
N ASP A 195 28.15 2.48 20.37
CA ASP A 195 29.31 2.14 21.19
C ASP A 195 29.44 0.61 21.31
N PRO A 196 30.57 0.05 21.78
CA PRO A 196 30.75 -1.39 21.97
C PRO A 196 29.61 -2.07 22.77
N ASP A 197 29.03 -1.33 23.72
CA ASP A 197 28.01 -1.82 24.67
C ASP A 197 26.59 -1.26 24.41
N THR A 198 26.43 -0.29 23.49
CA THR A 198 25.15 0.40 23.26
C THR A 198 24.70 0.29 21.79
N TYR A 199 23.51 -0.28 21.60
CA TYR A 199 22.86 -0.40 20.29
C TYR A 199 21.58 0.42 20.26
N ASN A 200 21.44 1.27 19.25
CA ASN A 200 20.17 1.93 18.94
C ASN A 200 19.32 0.97 18.11
N LYS A 201 18.16 0.58 18.64
CA LYS A 201 17.24 -0.36 17.98
C LYS A 201 15.94 0.34 17.62
N HIS A 202 15.66 0.41 16.33
CA HIS A 202 14.40 0.86 15.76
C HIS A 202 13.55 -0.35 15.35
N LEU A 203 12.29 -0.41 15.77
CA LEU A 203 11.37 -1.48 15.40
C LEU A 203 10.47 -1.02 14.26
N PHE A 204 10.64 -1.60 13.07
CA PHE A 204 9.72 -1.34 11.95
C PHE A 204 8.34 -1.93 12.23
N VAL A 205 8.33 -3.16 12.73
CA VAL A 205 7.13 -3.87 13.17
C VAL A 205 7.45 -4.69 14.41
N HIS A 206 6.48 -4.83 15.29
CA HIS A 206 6.58 -5.65 16.48
C HIS A 206 5.24 -6.26 16.85
N ILE A 207 5.26 -7.56 17.13
CA ILE A 207 4.22 -8.33 17.79
C ILE A 207 4.87 -8.92 19.03
N GLY A 208 4.37 -8.56 20.21
CA GLY A 208 4.67 -9.25 21.45
C GLY A 208 3.36 -9.76 22.02
N GLN A 209 3.20 -11.08 22.12
CA GLN A 209 2.04 -11.69 22.78
C GLN A 209 2.37 -11.84 24.25
N SER A 210 2.33 -10.71 24.99
CA SER A 210 2.38 -10.73 26.44
C SER A 210 1.23 -11.60 26.98
N SER A 211 1.54 -12.52 27.90
CA SER A 211 0.67 -13.50 28.57
C SER A 211 -0.83 -13.35 28.26
N PRO A 212 -1.37 -14.07 27.25
CA PRO A 212 -2.77 -13.93 26.85
C PRO A 212 -3.70 -14.24 28.02
N SER A 213 -4.67 -13.38 28.24
CA SER A 213 -5.63 -13.45 29.33
C SER A 213 -7.02 -13.85 28.79
N TYR A 214 -7.83 -14.48 29.64
CA TYR A 214 -9.24 -14.75 29.33
C TYR A 214 -10.06 -13.46 29.09
N SER A 215 -9.55 -12.31 29.53
CA SER A 215 -10.13 -10.99 29.27
C SER A 215 -9.91 -10.49 27.86
N ASP A 216 -8.96 -11.07 27.10
CA ASP A 216 -8.65 -10.59 25.76
C ASP A 216 -9.81 -10.93 24.80
N PRO A 217 -10.16 -10.03 23.88
CA PRO A 217 -11.21 -10.28 22.91
C PRO A 217 -10.80 -11.41 21.97
N TYR A 218 -11.79 -12.15 21.46
CA TYR A 218 -11.55 -13.09 20.37
C TYR A 218 -11.09 -12.34 19.12
N LEU A 219 -10.18 -12.96 18.36
CA LEU A 219 -9.73 -12.41 17.10
C LEU A 219 -10.89 -12.30 16.12
N GLU A 220 -10.98 -11.15 15.45
CA GLU A 220 -11.90 -10.95 14.35
C GLU A 220 -11.58 -11.92 13.20
N ALA A 221 -12.62 -12.31 12.45
CA ALA A 221 -12.49 -13.23 11.34
C ALA A 221 -12.49 -12.45 10.01
N VAL A 222 -11.59 -12.83 9.10
CA VAL A 222 -11.55 -12.31 7.74
C VAL A 222 -11.68 -13.49 6.78
N ASP A 223 -12.56 -13.33 5.79
CA ASP A 223 -12.70 -14.30 4.71
C ASP A 223 -11.44 -14.31 3.85
N ILE A 224 -10.77 -15.46 3.80
CA ILE A 224 -9.53 -15.67 3.08
C ILE A 224 -9.65 -15.37 1.57
N ARG A 225 -10.85 -15.47 1.00
CA ARG A 225 -11.10 -15.15 -0.42
C ARG A 225 -10.81 -13.69 -0.75
N GLN A 226 -10.88 -12.79 0.24
CA GLN A 226 -10.63 -11.36 0.06
C GLN A 226 -9.16 -11.01 -0.16
N ILE A 227 -8.24 -11.94 0.12
CA ILE A 227 -6.79 -11.70 0.05
C ILE A 227 -6.06 -12.60 -0.93
N TYR A 228 -6.74 -13.51 -1.64
CA TYR A 228 -6.07 -14.46 -2.54
C TYR A 228 -5.25 -13.79 -3.64
N ASP A 229 -5.74 -12.68 -4.21
CA ASP A 229 -5.06 -11.91 -5.24
C ASP A 229 -3.73 -11.30 -4.77
N LYS A 230 -3.56 -11.13 -3.45
CA LYS A 230 -2.36 -10.55 -2.84
C LYS A 230 -1.28 -11.57 -2.51
N PHE A 231 -1.57 -12.86 -2.63
CA PHE A 231 -0.64 -13.94 -2.28
C PHE A 231 -0.44 -14.93 -3.43
N PRO A 232 0.62 -15.76 -3.41
CA PRO A 232 0.85 -16.74 -4.45
C PRO A 232 -0.33 -17.70 -4.61
N GLU A 233 -0.85 -17.82 -5.84
CA GLU A 233 -1.98 -18.72 -6.17
C GLU A 233 -1.52 -20.08 -6.73
N LYS A 234 -0.25 -20.20 -7.12
CA LYS A 234 0.32 -21.42 -7.69
C LYS A 234 0.49 -22.51 -6.62
N LYS A 235 1.05 -23.66 -7.03
CA LYS A 235 1.38 -24.77 -6.12
C LYS A 235 2.18 -24.28 -4.91
N GLY A 236 1.74 -24.64 -3.71
CA GLY A 236 2.29 -24.14 -2.44
C GLY A 236 1.87 -22.71 -2.08
N GLY A 237 0.81 -22.22 -2.72
CA GLY A 237 0.18 -20.92 -2.51
C GLY A 237 -0.83 -20.91 -1.37
N LEU A 238 -1.31 -19.73 -0.99
CA LEU A 238 -2.15 -19.54 0.20
C LEU A 238 -3.44 -20.38 0.13
N LYS A 239 -4.06 -20.46 -1.05
CA LYS A 239 -5.29 -21.25 -1.26
C LYS A 239 -5.07 -22.74 -0.99
N GLU A 240 -4.05 -23.34 -1.61
CA GLU A 240 -3.75 -24.76 -1.44
C GLU A 240 -3.35 -25.08 0.00
N LEU A 241 -2.56 -24.20 0.63
CA LEU A 241 -2.19 -24.35 2.04
C LEU A 241 -3.41 -24.36 2.95
N PHE A 242 -4.35 -23.42 2.75
CA PHE A 242 -5.56 -23.33 3.55
C PHE A 242 -6.49 -24.53 3.36
N GLU A 243 -6.65 -25.00 2.12
CA GLU A 243 -7.47 -26.18 1.81
C GLU A 243 -6.87 -27.47 2.39
N ARG A 244 -5.54 -27.56 2.47
CA ARG A 244 -4.84 -28.68 3.13
C ARG A 244 -4.97 -28.62 4.65
N GLY A 245 -5.09 -27.43 5.23
CA GLY A 245 -5.31 -27.21 6.65
C GLY A 245 -4.05 -27.42 7.53
N PRO A 246 -4.23 -27.33 8.86
CA PRO A 246 -5.49 -27.14 9.59
C PRO A 246 -5.96 -25.67 9.60
N SER A 247 -7.26 -25.42 9.50
CA SER A 247 -7.82 -24.06 9.34
C SER A 247 -7.58 -23.12 10.52
N ASN A 248 -7.31 -23.65 11.72
CA ASN A 248 -6.98 -22.86 12.91
C ASN A 248 -5.52 -22.38 12.95
N ALA A 249 -4.70 -22.75 11.96
CA ALA A 249 -3.31 -22.30 11.85
C ALA A 249 -3.16 -21.04 10.97
N PHE A 250 -4.25 -20.49 10.42
CA PHE A 250 -4.20 -19.43 9.41
C PHE A 250 -4.63 -18.07 9.99
N PHE A 251 -3.75 -17.09 9.85
CA PHE A 251 -3.91 -15.74 10.39
C PHE A 251 -3.56 -14.68 9.35
N LEU A 252 -4.20 -13.52 9.47
CA LEU A 252 -3.84 -12.31 8.76
C LEU A 252 -3.40 -11.27 9.78
N VAL A 253 -2.24 -10.67 9.56
CA VAL A 253 -1.74 -9.56 10.37
C VAL A 253 -1.63 -8.33 9.50
N LYS A 254 -2.36 -7.28 9.89
CA LYS A 254 -2.23 -5.96 9.31
C LYS A 254 -1.25 -5.15 10.14
N PHE A 255 -0.13 -4.76 9.56
CA PHE A 255 0.86 -3.89 10.19
C PHE A 255 0.70 -2.44 9.75
N TRP A 256 0.90 -1.54 10.72
CA TRP A 256 1.27 -0.15 10.49
C TRP A 256 2.74 0.00 10.86
N ALA A 257 3.61 -0.09 9.85
CA ALA A 257 5.04 -0.09 10.02
C ALA A 257 5.56 1.31 10.36
N ASP A 258 6.45 1.39 11.35
CA ASP A 258 7.11 2.63 11.72
C ASP A 258 8.38 2.84 10.89
N LEU A 259 8.34 3.83 10.00
CA LEU A 259 9.47 4.21 9.15
C LEU A 259 10.23 5.44 9.67
N ASN A 260 9.82 6.01 10.82
CA ASN A 260 10.40 7.22 11.39
C ASN A 260 11.65 6.89 12.21
N THR A 261 12.70 6.51 11.50
CA THR A 261 13.99 6.25 12.13
C THR A 261 14.93 7.41 11.86
N ASN A 262 15.52 7.93 12.94
CA ASN A 262 16.58 8.95 12.91
C ASN A 262 17.98 8.32 12.72
N ILE A 263 18.05 7.00 12.52
CA ILE A 263 19.30 6.28 12.29
C ILE A 263 19.79 6.63 10.89
N GLU A 264 20.91 7.35 10.81
CA GLU A 264 21.57 7.73 9.56
C GLU A 264 22.21 6.49 8.90
N ASP A 265 22.09 6.40 7.57
CA ASP A 265 22.47 5.23 6.76
C ASP A 265 24.00 5.17 6.53
N GLU A 266 24.81 5.42 7.57
CA GLU A 266 26.28 5.49 7.49
C GLU A 266 26.99 4.12 7.34
N GLY A 267 26.30 3.12 6.78
CA GLY A 267 26.87 1.81 6.45
C GLY A 267 27.13 0.85 7.62
N SER A 268 26.93 1.28 8.87
CA SER A 268 27.07 0.44 10.09
C SER A 268 25.74 -0.16 10.59
N SER A 269 24.69 -0.04 9.79
CA SER A 269 23.32 -0.42 10.15
C SER A 269 23.02 -1.90 9.86
N PHE A 270 22.51 -2.63 10.86
CA PHE A 270 22.05 -4.01 10.74
C PHE A 270 20.53 -4.09 10.64
N TYR A 271 20.03 -4.71 9.57
CA TYR A 271 18.61 -4.95 9.35
C TYR A 271 18.29 -6.42 9.64
N GLY A 272 17.44 -6.67 10.64
CA GLY A 272 17.18 -8.01 11.15
C GLY A 272 15.71 -8.32 11.38
N VAL A 273 15.39 -9.61 11.40
CA VAL A 273 14.13 -10.15 11.87
C VAL A 273 14.40 -11.14 13.01
N SER A 274 13.62 -11.07 14.07
CA SER A 274 13.61 -12.06 15.14
C SER A 274 12.20 -12.59 15.32
N SER A 275 12.09 -13.90 15.56
CA SER A 275 10.81 -14.51 15.91
C SER A 275 10.99 -15.62 16.94
N GLN A 276 9.99 -15.76 17.80
CA GLN A 276 9.96 -16.73 18.88
C GLN A 276 8.64 -17.50 18.83
N TYR A 277 8.75 -18.82 18.95
CA TYR A 277 7.62 -19.73 18.96
C TYR A 277 7.75 -20.70 20.12
N GLU A 278 6.63 -21.27 20.54
CA GLU A 278 6.61 -22.30 21.57
C GLU A 278 5.57 -23.38 21.21
N SER A 279 5.87 -24.61 21.62
CA SER A 279 5.11 -25.82 21.32
C SER A 279 5.11 -26.77 22.52
N PRO A 280 4.05 -27.57 22.72
CA PRO A 280 4.06 -28.65 23.70
C PRO A 280 4.84 -29.89 23.21
N GLU A 281 5.12 -29.98 21.91
CA GLU A 281 5.74 -31.14 21.27
C GLU A 281 7.16 -30.81 20.80
N ASN A 282 8.07 -31.79 20.95
CA ASN A 282 9.41 -31.71 20.40
C ASN A 282 9.35 -32.01 18.91
N MET A 283 9.56 -31.00 18.06
CA MET A 283 9.59 -31.16 16.62
C MET A 283 10.73 -30.33 16.02
N ILE A 284 11.06 -30.61 14.76
CA ILE A 284 11.92 -29.74 13.97
C ILE A 284 11.00 -28.92 13.08
N ILE A 285 11.11 -27.60 13.14
CA ILE A 285 10.26 -26.70 12.36
C ILE A 285 11.04 -26.10 11.20
N THR A 286 10.36 -25.91 10.08
CA THR A 286 10.86 -25.16 8.93
C THR A 286 9.97 -23.93 8.73
N CYS A 287 10.57 -22.75 8.87
CA CYS A 287 9.93 -21.46 8.65
C CYS A 287 10.28 -20.96 7.25
N SER A 288 9.29 -20.93 6.35
CA SER A 288 9.40 -20.31 5.02
C SER A 288 8.79 -18.92 5.07
N THR A 289 9.57 -17.89 4.74
CA THR A 289 9.11 -16.51 4.63
C THR A 289 9.20 -16.05 3.19
N LYS A 290 8.04 -15.89 2.54
CA LYS A 290 7.90 -15.52 1.12
C LYS A 290 7.50 -14.07 1.00
N VAL A 291 8.36 -13.27 0.38
CA VAL A 291 8.04 -11.88 0.06
C VAL A 291 7.37 -11.83 -1.31
N CYS A 292 6.23 -11.16 -1.38
CA CYS A 292 5.37 -11.14 -2.54
C CYS A 292 5.13 -9.71 -3.04
N SER A 293 5.10 -9.56 -4.36
CA SER A 293 4.73 -8.32 -5.04
C SER A 293 3.66 -8.62 -6.09
N PHE A 294 2.53 -7.91 -6.03
CA PHE A 294 1.37 -8.16 -6.90
C PHE A 294 0.94 -9.64 -6.92
N GLY A 295 0.88 -10.27 -5.75
CA GLY A 295 0.51 -11.68 -5.58
C GLY A 295 1.57 -12.69 -6.06
N LYS A 296 2.73 -12.24 -6.52
CA LYS A 296 3.80 -13.13 -7.00
C LYS A 296 4.95 -13.18 -6.01
N GLN A 297 5.45 -14.38 -5.72
CA GLN A 297 6.66 -14.57 -4.92
C GLN A 297 7.87 -13.97 -5.64
N VAL A 298 8.58 -13.08 -4.96
CA VAL A 298 9.82 -12.43 -5.44
C VAL A 298 11.04 -13.09 -4.82
N VAL A 299 11.00 -13.33 -3.51
CA VAL A 299 12.07 -13.99 -2.76
C VAL A 299 11.45 -14.86 -1.67
N GLU A 300 12.15 -15.94 -1.32
CA GLU A 300 11.79 -16.83 -0.24
C GLU A 300 13.03 -17.12 0.60
N LYS A 301 12.87 -17.00 1.92
CA LYS A 301 13.88 -17.40 2.90
C LYS A 301 13.35 -18.58 3.69
N VAL A 302 14.13 -19.65 3.77
CA VAL A 302 13.77 -20.86 4.50
C VAL A 302 14.76 -21.08 5.64
N GLU A 303 14.26 -21.19 6.85
CA GLU A 303 15.05 -21.38 8.07
C GLU A 303 14.55 -22.63 8.80
N THR A 304 15.48 -23.46 9.27
CA THR A 304 15.15 -24.68 10.03
C THR A 304 15.59 -24.50 11.46
N GLU A 305 14.66 -24.62 12.38
CA GLU A 305 14.89 -24.42 13.82
C GLU A 305 14.62 -25.71 14.60
N TYR A 306 15.39 -25.88 15.67
CA TYR A 306 15.32 -27.02 16.57
C TYR A 306 14.75 -26.58 17.91
N ALA A 307 13.92 -27.44 18.47
CA ALA A 307 13.32 -27.24 19.79
C ALA A 307 14.38 -27.09 20.88
N ARG A 308 14.15 -26.15 21.80
CA ARG A 308 14.88 -26.03 23.07
C ARG A 308 13.89 -26.25 24.21
N TYR A 309 14.19 -27.17 25.12
CA TYR A 309 13.30 -27.45 26.24
C TYR A 309 13.47 -26.40 27.34
N GLU A 310 12.41 -25.66 27.64
CA GLU A 310 12.36 -24.60 28.66
C GLU A 310 11.05 -24.75 29.45
N ASN A 311 11.10 -24.80 30.79
CA ASN A 311 9.92 -24.75 31.66
C ASN A 311 8.72 -25.68 31.31
N GLY A 312 8.99 -26.88 30.77
CA GLY A 312 7.93 -27.84 30.41
C GLY A 312 7.36 -27.68 28.99
N HIS A 313 7.90 -26.76 28.19
CA HIS A 313 7.55 -26.53 26.80
C HIS A 313 8.81 -26.52 25.91
N TYR A 314 8.60 -26.53 24.60
CA TYR A 314 9.65 -26.45 23.59
C TYR A 314 9.63 -25.09 22.91
N SER A 315 10.69 -24.31 23.08
CA SER A 315 10.85 -23.00 22.46
C SER A 315 11.70 -23.07 21.18
N TYR A 316 11.37 -22.21 20.22
CA TYR A 316 12.05 -22.06 18.94
C TYR A 316 12.36 -20.58 18.74
N ARG A 317 13.59 -20.25 18.40
CA ARG A 317 14.03 -18.85 18.31
C ARG A 317 14.88 -18.63 17.07
N ILE A 318 14.30 -17.92 16.10
CA ILE A 318 15.04 -17.32 14.99
C ILE A 318 15.54 -15.97 15.50
N HIS A 319 16.83 -15.87 15.81
CA HIS A 319 17.40 -14.67 16.42
C HIS A 319 18.25 -13.88 15.44
N ARG A 320 17.95 -12.58 15.29
CA ARG A 320 18.73 -11.64 14.46
C ARG A 320 19.00 -12.18 13.06
N SER A 321 17.99 -12.79 12.45
CA SER A 321 18.08 -13.30 11.10
C SER A 321 18.18 -12.11 10.14
N PRO A 322 19.24 -12.00 9.30
CA PRO A 322 19.46 -10.82 8.48
C PRO A 322 18.38 -10.69 7.40
N LEU A 323 17.86 -9.48 7.20
CA LEU A 323 16.99 -9.18 6.07
C LEU A 323 17.78 -9.29 4.77
N CYS A 324 17.13 -9.80 3.72
CA CYS A 324 17.78 -9.91 2.42
C CYS A 324 17.94 -8.54 1.76
N GLU A 325 18.89 -8.44 0.83
CA GLU A 325 19.20 -7.19 0.13
C GLU A 325 17.97 -6.55 -0.53
N TYR A 326 17.08 -7.38 -1.09
CA TYR A 326 15.80 -6.91 -1.65
C TYR A 326 14.97 -6.15 -0.62
N MET A 327 14.84 -6.67 0.61
CA MET A 327 14.05 -6.05 1.67
C MET A 327 14.70 -4.75 2.17
N ILE A 328 16.03 -4.73 2.31
CA ILE A 328 16.76 -3.54 2.74
C ILE A 328 16.57 -2.41 1.70
N ASN A 329 16.83 -2.72 0.42
CA ASN A 329 16.63 -1.79 -0.69
C ASN A 329 15.18 -1.32 -0.81
N PHE A 330 14.21 -2.19 -0.53
CA PHE A 330 12.79 -1.84 -0.51
C PHE A 330 12.49 -0.82 0.60
N ILE A 331 12.94 -1.06 1.83
CA ILE A 331 12.75 -0.12 2.96
C ILE A 331 13.41 1.22 2.65
N HIS A 332 14.65 1.22 2.15
CA HIS A 332 15.36 2.43 1.76
C HIS A 332 14.56 3.26 0.76
N LYS A 333 14.15 2.66 -0.36
CA LYS A 333 13.39 3.38 -1.39
C LYS A 333 12.00 3.81 -0.90
N LEU A 334 11.36 3.04 -0.02
CA LEU A 334 10.08 3.40 0.58
C LEU A 334 10.20 4.64 1.47
N LYS A 335 11.25 4.71 2.31
CA LYS A 335 11.55 5.88 3.17
C LYS A 335 11.81 7.17 2.39
N HIS A 336 12.33 7.08 1.17
CA HIS A 336 12.62 8.24 0.31
C HIS A 336 11.40 8.78 -0.46
N LEU A 337 10.22 8.15 -0.33
CA LEU A 337 9.01 8.69 -0.94
C LEU A 337 8.56 9.96 -0.20
N PRO A 338 8.17 11.01 -0.93
CA PRO A 338 7.92 12.33 -0.32
C PRO A 338 6.62 12.40 0.47
N GLU A 339 5.65 11.53 0.19
CA GLU A 339 4.31 11.58 0.79
C GLU A 339 3.88 10.19 1.26
N LYS A 340 3.29 10.10 2.46
CA LYS A 340 2.86 8.84 3.09
C LYS A 340 1.89 8.02 2.25
N TYR A 341 0.96 8.66 1.52
CA TYR A 341 0.04 7.90 0.66
C TYR A 341 0.78 7.22 -0.51
N MET A 342 1.91 7.75 -0.97
CA MET A 342 2.71 7.08 -2.00
C MET A 342 3.32 5.80 -1.44
N MET A 343 3.80 5.84 -0.18
CA MET A 343 4.29 4.66 0.52
C MET A 343 3.18 3.61 0.65
N ASN A 344 1.99 4.01 1.10
CA ASN A 344 0.84 3.10 1.20
C ASN A 344 0.41 2.52 -0.16
N SER A 345 0.50 3.31 -1.24
CA SER A 345 0.20 2.81 -2.60
C SER A 345 1.19 1.73 -3.06
N VAL A 346 2.45 1.82 -2.62
CA VAL A 346 3.45 0.77 -2.88
C VAL A 346 3.18 -0.44 -1.98
N LEU A 347 2.88 -0.23 -0.71
CA LEU A 347 2.62 -1.30 0.26
C LEU A 347 1.33 -2.08 -0.02
N GLU A 348 0.36 -1.50 -0.73
CA GLU A 348 -0.91 -2.16 -1.09
C GLU A 348 -0.73 -3.49 -1.84
N ASN A 349 0.36 -3.59 -2.61
CA ASN A 349 0.72 -4.77 -3.40
C ASN A 349 1.96 -5.49 -2.87
N PHE A 350 2.44 -5.10 -1.68
CA PHE A 350 3.55 -5.73 -0.99
C PHE A 350 3.01 -6.56 0.18
N THR A 351 3.28 -7.85 0.15
CA THR A 351 2.82 -8.78 1.20
C THR A 351 3.92 -9.76 1.56
N ILE A 352 3.83 -10.33 2.76
CA ILE A 352 4.72 -11.39 3.20
C ILE A 352 3.87 -12.57 3.65
N LEU A 353 4.19 -13.77 3.18
CA LEU A 353 3.55 -15.00 3.62
C LEU A 353 4.57 -15.82 4.39
N GLN A 354 4.31 -16.03 5.68
CA GLN A 354 5.13 -16.88 6.52
C GLN A 354 4.42 -18.21 6.77
N VAL A 355 5.10 -19.31 6.48
CA VAL A 355 4.57 -20.67 6.63
C VAL A 355 5.54 -21.47 7.49
N VAL A 356 5.10 -21.84 8.68
CA VAL A 356 5.84 -22.69 9.59
C VAL A 356 5.30 -24.11 9.47
N THR A 357 6.18 -25.05 9.16
CA THR A 357 5.84 -26.46 8.93
C THR A 357 6.65 -27.36 9.83
N ASN A 358 6.10 -28.51 10.20
CA ASN A 358 6.87 -29.59 10.79
C ASN A 358 7.71 -30.24 9.68
N ARG A 359 9.03 -30.32 9.88
CA ARG A 359 9.98 -30.81 8.88
C ARG A 359 9.74 -32.27 8.51
N ASP A 360 9.35 -33.10 9.46
CA ASP A 360 9.23 -34.54 9.26
C ASP A 360 7.86 -34.91 8.66
N THR A 361 6.78 -34.28 9.16
CA THR A 361 5.40 -34.59 8.72
C THR A 361 4.91 -33.71 7.58
N GLN A 362 5.59 -32.60 7.28
CA GLN A 362 5.15 -31.54 6.35
C GLN A 362 3.80 -30.90 6.74
N GLU A 363 3.35 -31.11 7.97
CA GLU A 363 2.14 -30.49 8.52
C GLU A 363 2.34 -28.98 8.69
N THR A 364 1.31 -28.20 8.35
CA THR A 364 1.32 -26.75 8.54
C THR A 364 1.00 -26.42 10.00
N LEU A 365 1.96 -25.83 10.70
CA LEU A 365 1.84 -25.48 12.12
C LEU A 365 1.28 -24.08 12.31
N LEU A 366 1.76 -23.12 11.51
CA LEU A 366 1.28 -21.75 11.44
C LEU A 366 1.42 -21.23 10.01
N CYS A 367 0.46 -20.43 9.58
CA CYS A 367 0.48 -19.72 8.31
C CYS A 367 -0.01 -18.30 8.54
N ILE A 368 0.85 -17.31 8.34
CA ILE A 368 0.60 -15.91 8.66
C ILE A 368 0.79 -15.08 7.40
N ALA A 369 -0.31 -14.47 6.96
CA ALA A 369 -0.34 -13.50 5.89
C ALA A 369 -0.11 -12.10 6.48
N TYR A 370 0.90 -11.37 6.00
CA TYR A 370 1.20 -10.00 6.43
C TYR A 370 0.83 -9.01 5.34
N VAL A 371 0.07 -7.99 5.72
CA VAL A 371 -0.26 -6.81 4.90
C VAL A 371 0.20 -5.55 5.62
N PHE A 372 0.54 -4.50 4.87
CA PHE A 372 1.28 -3.37 5.42
C PHE A 372 0.66 -2.02 5.04
N GLU A 373 0.70 -1.10 5.99
CA GLU A 373 0.55 0.34 5.82
C GLU A 373 1.67 1.03 6.60
N VAL A 374 1.90 2.32 6.35
CA VAL A 374 2.82 3.13 7.16
C VAL A 374 2.07 3.68 8.37
N SER A 375 2.71 3.65 9.55
CA SER A 375 2.15 4.20 10.78
C SER A 375 1.98 5.72 10.73
N ALA A 376 1.00 6.23 11.48
CA ALA A 376 0.93 7.68 11.74
C ALA A 376 2.10 8.01 12.68
N SER A 377 2.86 9.04 12.36
CA SER A 377 4.20 9.23 12.90
C SER A 377 4.30 9.34 14.43
N GLU A 378 3.19 9.57 15.10
CA GLU A 378 3.09 9.74 16.55
C GLU A 378 2.93 8.42 17.33
N HIS A 379 2.51 7.33 16.68
CA HIS A 379 2.01 6.13 17.39
C HIS A 379 2.95 4.92 17.35
N GLY A 380 4.17 5.06 16.79
CA GLY A 380 5.10 3.94 16.60
C GLY A 380 4.50 2.82 15.74
N ALA A 381 5.09 1.62 15.79
CA ALA A 381 4.57 0.48 15.03
C ALA A 381 3.30 -0.09 15.70
N GLN A 382 2.26 -0.33 14.90
CA GLN A 382 1.01 -0.96 15.36
C GLN A 382 0.67 -2.18 14.52
N HIS A 383 -0.21 -3.04 15.04
CA HIS A 383 -0.70 -4.19 14.29
C HIS A 383 -2.13 -4.56 14.70
N HIS A 384 -2.81 -5.29 13.83
CA HIS A 384 -4.07 -5.95 14.13
C HIS A 384 -4.06 -7.37 13.58
N ILE A 385 -4.59 -8.33 14.34
CA ILE A 385 -4.52 -9.76 14.04
C ILE A 385 -5.93 -10.26 13.79
N TYR A 386 -6.10 -10.99 12.69
CA TYR A 386 -7.34 -11.61 12.29
C TYR A 386 -7.12 -13.11 12.11
N ARG A 387 -8.16 -13.89 12.40
CA ARG A 387 -8.22 -15.30 11.99
C ARG A 387 -8.73 -15.40 10.56
N LEU A 388 -8.09 -16.22 9.75
CA LEU A 388 -8.57 -16.50 8.40
C LEU A 388 -9.63 -17.60 8.43
N VAL A 389 -10.76 -17.33 7.81
CA VAL A 389 -11.89 -18.26 7.67
C VAL A 389 -12.31 -18.35 6.21
N LYS A 390 -13.06 -19.39 5.86
CA LYS A 390 -13.71 -19.54 4.56
C LYS A 390 -15.20 -19.72 4.83
N GLU A 391 -15.93 -18.61 4.76
CA GLU A 391 -17.40 -18.59 4.94
C GLU A 391 -18.16 -18.79 3.63
#